data_AF-A0AAX4FQH7-F1
#
_entry.id   AF-A0AAX4FQH7-F1
#
_cell.length_a   1.000
_cell.length_b   1.000
_cell.length_c   1.000
_cell.angle_alpha   90.00
_cell.angle_beta   90.00
_cell.angle_gamma   90.00
#
_symmetry.space_group_name_H-M   'P 1'
#
loop_
_entity.id
_entity.type
_entity.pdbx_description
1 polymer ?
#
loop_
_entity_poly.entity_id
_entity_poly.type
_entity_poly.pdbx_seq_one_letter_code
_entity_poly.pdbx_strand_id
1 'polypeptide(L)'
;MNHSPILQHILAKSRAAAAGELGVLSTGEQIAAALALNRPDWLVTMGYTLAEAVDRLGAEWLAQVPEAARQLADEAAKAADAHVLETQQLQLEALLEGPGDEPVHLLAEYVTYGTAPGYRDVDVHLRVTPLYLKIQAEPRKLALRIRPDDAPRIVDCISRVHAFAWRDERGPIDRREGEVRPGWVPQHE
;
A
#
# COMPACT_ATOMS: atom_id res chain seq x y z
N MET A 1 -32.84 -7.86 4.64
CA MET A 1 -32.69 -6.45 5.03
C MET A 1 -33.64 -5.64 4.17
N ASN A 2 -34.58 -4.89 4.74
CA ASN A 2 -35.52 -4.09 3.93
C ASN A 2 -34.74 -2.95 3.28
N HIS A 3 -34.48 -3.06 1.97
CA HIS A 3 -33.83 -2.00 1.22
C HIS A 3 -34.83 -0.86 1.01
N SER A 4 -34.63 0.24 1.75
CA SER A 4 -35.40 1.47 1.52
C SER A 4 -35.18 1.95 0.08
N PRO A 5 -36.25 2.11 -0.73
CA PRO A 5 -36.10 2.57 -2.11
C PRO A 5 -35.50 3.99 -2.17
N ILE A 6 -35.80 4.81 -1.16
CA ILE A 6 -35.23 6.16 -1.01
C ILE A 6 -33.72 6.08 -0.78
N LEU A 7 -33.26 5.19 0.10
CA LEU A 7 -31.83 4.99 0.35
C LEU A 7 -31.08 4.59 -0.93
N GLN A 8 -31.61 3.61 -1.68
CA GLN A 8 -31.01 3.18 -2.93
C GLN A 8 -30.96 4.31 -3.97
N HIS A 9 -32.01 5.13 -4.02
CA HIS A 9 -32.05 6.29 -4.89
C HIS A 9 -30.98 7.33 -4.51
N ILE A 10 -30.87 7.67 -3.23
CA ILE A 10 -29.82 8.59 -2.72
C ILE A 10 -28.43 8.05 -3.09
N LEU A 11 -28.17 6.76 -2.87
CA LEU A 11 -26.88 6.13 -3.21
C LEU A 11 -26.59 6.23 -4.71
N ALA A 12 -27.55 5.85 -5.56
CA ALA A 12 -27.37 5.88 -7.01
C ALA A 12 -27.07 7.30 -7.52
N LYS A 13 -27.82 8.30 -7.05
CA LYS A 13 -27.62 9.70 -7.46
C LYS A 13 -26.34 10.31 -6.89
N SER A 14 -25.97 9.95 -5.67
CA SER A 14 -24.69 10.37 -5.07
C SER A 14 -23.50 9.82 -5.84
N ARG A 15 -23.53 8.55 -6.27
CA ARG A 15 -22.48 7.97 -7.11
C ARG A 15 -22.35 8.67 -8.46
N ALA A 16 -23.48 8.95 -9.13
CA ALA A 16 -23.48 9.71 -10.40
C ALA A 16 -22.93 11.12 -10.21
N ALA A 17 -23.32 11.81 -9.13
CA ALA A 17 -22.79 13.14 -8.79
C ALA A 17 -21.27 13.11 -8.55
N ALA A 18 -20.75 12.12 -7.81
CA ALA A 18 -19.33 11.95 -7.57
C ALA A 18 -18.53 11.70 -8.87
N ALA A 19 -19.15 11.08 -9.87
CA ALA A 19 -18.57 10.88 -11.21
C ALA A 19 -18.65 12.13 -12.12
N GLY A 20 -19.24 13.24 -11.64
CA GLY A 20 -19.33 14.51 -12.37
C GLY A 20 -20.69 14.79 -13.02
N GLU A 21 -21.70 13.94 -12.83
CA GLU A 21 -23.03 14.08 -13.45
C GLU A 21 -24.00 14.95 -12.64
N LEU A 22 -23.49 15.83 -11.78
CA LEU A 22 -24.30 16.64 -10.86
C LEU A 22 -25.36 17.50 -11.58
N GLY A 23 -25.04 18.01 -12.78
CA GLY A 23 -25.93 18.87 -13.58
C GLY A 23 -27.16 18.19 -14.19
N VAL A 24 -27.21 16.85 -14.20
CA VAL A 24 -28.35 16.08 -14.75
C VAL A 24 -29.38 15.74 -13.65
N LEU A 25 -29.02 15.97 -12.40
CA LEU A 25 -29.86 15.69 -11.24
C LEU A 25 -30.90 16.78 -11.01
N SER A 26 -32.07 16.40 -10.49
CA SER A 26 -33.02 17.38 -9.94
C SER A 26 -32.42 18.09 -8.73
N THR A 27 -32.90 19.30 -8.42
CA THR A 27 -32.40 20.08 -7.28
C THR A 27 -32.45 19.31 -5.95
N GLY A 28 -33.49 18.52 -5.72
CA GLY A 28 -33.60 17.68 -4.51
C GLY A 28 -32.55 16.56 -4.47
N GLU A 29 -32.25 15.95 -5.61
CA GLU A 29 -31.20 14.93 -5.72
C GLU A 29 -29.80 15.52 -5.57
N GLN A 30 -29.56 16.73 -6.08
CA GLN A 30 -28.30 17.43 -5.87
C GLN A 30 -28.07 17.74 -4.40
N ILE A 31 -29.10 18.21 -3.69
CA ILE A 31 -29.05 18.44 -2.23
C ILE A 31 -28.80 17.12 -1.49
N ALA A 32 -29.52 16.05 -1.84
CA ALA A 32 -29.34 14.74 -1.23
C ALA A 32 -27.92 14.21 -1.40
N ALA A 33 -27.37 14.32 -2.63
CA ALA A 33 -26.01 13.91 -2.95
C ALA A 33 -24.97 14.74 -2.21
N ALA A 34 -25.16 16.06 -2.13
CA ALA A 34 -24.26 16.95 -1.39
C ALA A 34 -24.22 16.60 0.10
N LEU A 35 -25.36 16.31 0.72
CA LEU A 35 -25.42 15.90 2.12
C LEU A 35 -24.81 14.50 2.34
N ALA A 36 -25.15 13.53 1.48
CA ALA A 36 -24.66 12.16 1.61
C ALA A 36 -23.15 12.04 1.35
N LEU A 37 -22.58 12.85 0.45
CA LEU A 37 -21.15 12.92 0.17
C LEU A 37 -20.39 13.91 1.08
N ASN A 38 -21.09 14.56 2.03
CA ASN A 38 -20.53 15.57 2.92
C ASN A 38 -19.80 16.71 2.16
N ARG A 39 -20.47 17.27 1.13
CA ARG A 39 -20.01 18.35 0.26
C ARG A 39 -20.78 19.65 0.52
N PRO A 40 -20.49 20.37 1.63
CA PRO A 40 -21.16 21.64 1.93
C PRO A 40 -20.87 22.72 0.87
N ASP A 41 -19.72 22.64 0.20
CA ASP A 41 -19.34 23.51 -0.89
C ASP A 41 -20.31 23.42 -2.09
N TRP A 42 -20.87 22.23 -2.35
CA TRP A 42 -21.88 22.04 -3.38
C TRP A 42 -23.19 22.75 -3.03
N LEU A 43 -23.63 22.67 -1.76
CA LEU A 43 -24.82 23.39 -1.30
C LEU A 43 -24.66 24.90 -1.48
N VAL A 44 -23.49 25.45 -1.11
CA VAL A 44 -23.17 26.87 -1.29
C VAL A 44 -23.19 27.27 -2.76
N THR A 45 -22.64 26.42 -3.63
CA THR A 45 -22.61 26.66 -5.09
C THR A 45 -24.01 26.69 -5.69
N MET A 46 -24.91 25.86 -5.17
CA MET A 46 -26.34 25.86 -5.54
C MET A 46 -27.13 27.02 -4.90
N GLY A 47 -26.52 27.81 -4.01
CA GLY A 47 -27.18 28.90 -3.30
C GLY A 47 -28.04 28.47 -2.11
N TYR A 48 -27.78 27.28 -1.54
CA TYR A 48 -28.50 26.76 -0.38
C TYR A 48 -27.67 26.82 0.89
N THR A 49 -28.29 27.27 1.98
CA THR A 49 -27.80 27.02 3.34
C THR A 49 -28.12 25.58 3.76
N LEU A 50 -27.45 25.08 4.80
CA LEU A 50 -27.76 23.76 5.37
C LEU A 50 -29.21 23.68 5.86
N ALA A 51 -29.73 24.74 6.46
CA ALA A 51 -31.09 24.78 6.99
C ALA A 51 -32.13 24.68 5.85
N GLU A 52 -31.95 25.43 4.77
CA GLU A 52 -32.83 25.36 3.59
C GLU A 52 -32.73 24.02 2.86
N ALA A 53 -31.52 23.45 2.79
CA ALA A 53 -31.30 22.13 2.21
C ALA A 53 -32.06 21.04 2.98
N VAL A 54 -32.02 21.09 4.32
CA VAL A 54 -32.76 20.19 5.21
C VAL A 54 -34.27 20.35 5.02
N ASP A 55 -34.78 21.58 5.05
CA ASP A 55 -36.21 21.85 4.85
C ASP A 55 -36.69 21.35 3.48
N ARG A 56 -35.89 21.58 2.42
CA ARG A 56 -36.22 21.20 1.05
C ARG A 56 -36.25 19.69 0.82
N LEU A 57 -35.37 18.95 1.47
CA LEU A 57 -35.22 17.50 1.27
C LEU A 57 -36.36 16.72 1.94
N GLY A 58 -36.89 17.24 3.06
CA GLY A 58 -37.97 16.62 3.81
C GLY A 58 -37.52 15.45 4.70
N ALA A 59 -38.34 15.15 5.70
CA ALA A 59 -38.00 14.21 6.79
C ALA A 59 -37.71 12.77 6.32
N GLU A 60 -38.44 12.25 5.33
CA GLU A 60 -38.28 10.87 4.86
C GLU A 60 -36.90 10.64 4.22
N TRP A 61 -36.45 11.59 3.39
CA TRP A 61 -35.14 11.52 2.75
C TRP A 61 -34.02 11.81 3.72
N LEU A 62 -34.17 12.84 4.57
CA LEU A 62 -33.20 13.16 5.61
C LEU A 62 -32.90 11.99 6.54
N ALA A 63 -33.92 11.20 6.88
CA ALA A 63 -33.75 10.01 7.73
C ALA A 63 -32.81 8.96 7.09
N GLN A 64 -32.67 8.92 5.77
CA GLN A 64 -31.82 7.98 5.05
C GLN A 64 -30.40 8.51 4.79
N VAL A 65 -30.18 9.83 4.86
CA VAL A 65 -28.90 10.47 4.57
C VAL A 65 -27.75 9.92 5.41
N PRO A 66 -27.87 9.71 6.75
CA PRO A 66 -26.75 9.19 7.54
C PRO A 66 -26.32 7.78 7.13
N GLU A 67 -27.26 6.93 6.75
CA GLU A 67 -26.95 5.58 6.27
C GLU A 67 -26.32 5.61 4.88
N ALA A 68 -26.83 6.45 3.97
CA ALA A 68 -26.23 6.66 2.66
C ALA A 68 -24.78 7.15 2.78
N ALA A 69 -24.53 8.12 3.68
CA ALA A 69 -23.20 8.67 3.91
C ALA A 69 -22.21 7.61 4.43
N ARG A 70 -22.64 6.75 5.35
CA ARG A 70 -21.81 5.64 5.84
C ARG A 70 -21.43 4.67 4.71
N GLN A 71 -22.40 4.24 3.91
CA GLN A 71 -22.13 3.29 2.82
C GLN A 71 -21.21 3.90 1.76
N LEU A 72 -21.41 5.16 1.39
CA LEU A 72 -20.53 5.86 0.45
C LEU A 72 -19.12 6.04 1.00
N ALA A 73 -18.97 6.36 2.29
CA ALA A 73 -17.67 6.47 2.94
C ALA A 73 -16.94 5.10 3.00
N ASP A 74 -17.66 4.03 3.33
CA ASP A 74 -17.10 2.67 3.34
C ASP A 74 -16.68 2.21 1.93
N GLU A 75 -17.47 2.54 0.90
CA GLU A 75 -17.13 2.29 -0.50
C GLU A 75 -15.87 3.07 -0.92
N ALA A 76 -15.79 4.36 -0.57
CA ALA A 76 -14.63 5.19 -0.87
C ALA A 76 -13.36 4.70 -0.16
N ALA A 77 -13.46 4.28 1.11
CA ALA A 77 -12.34 3.70 1.84
C ALA A 77 -11.83 2.41 1.18
N LYS A 78 -12.74 1.50 0.82
CA LYS A 78 -12.38 0.26 0.11
C LYS A 78 -11.75 0.53 -1.26
N ALA A 79 -12.26 1.51 -2.00
CA ALA A 79 -11.71 1.90 -3.29
C ALA A 79 -10.29 2.49 -3.13
N ALA A 80 -10.07 3.31 -2.10
CA ALA A 80 -8.75 3.85 -1.79
C ALA A 80 -7.76 2.73 -1.41
N ASP A 81 -8.17 1.79 -0.56
CA ASP A 81 -7.35 0.63 -0.19
C ASP A 81 -7.01 -0.22 -1.42
N ALA A 82 -7.99 -0.50 -2.29
CA ALA A 82 -7.77 -1.25 -3.52
C ALA A 82 -6.79 -0.54 -4.46
N HIS A 83 -6.90 0.77 -4.62
CA HIS A 83 -5.99 1.56 -5.44
C HIS A 83 -4.56 1.59 -4.88
N VAL A 84 -4.42 1.65 -3.55
CA VAL A 84 -3.11 1.53 -2.88
C VAL A 84 -2.48 0.17 -3.15
N LEU A 85 -3.25 -0.92 -3.04
CA LEU A 85 -2.77 -2.27 -3.33
C LEU A 85 -2.36 -2.44 -4.79
N GLU A 86 -3.18 -1.95 -5.73
CA GLU A 86 -2.86 -1.98 -7.17
C GLU A 86 -1.58 -1.21 -7.47
N THR A 87 -1.42 -0.02 -6.89
CA THR A 87 -0.20 0.78 -7.03
C THR A 87 1.02 0.05 -6.47
N GLN A 88 0.89 -0.58 -5.29
CA GLN A 88 1.95 -1.39 -4.69
C GLN A 88 2.32 -2.59 -5.56
N GLN A 89 1.33 -3.25 -6.18
CA GLN A 89 1.55 -4.37 -7.09
C GLN A 89 2.32 -3.93 -8.33
N LEU A 90 1.88 -2.87 -9.01
CA LEU A 90 2.57 -2.32 -10.18
C LEU A 90 4.00 -1.88 -9.85
N GLN A 91 4.22 -1.32 -8.66
CA GLN A 91 5.56 -0.98 -8.20
C GLN A 91 6.44 -2.21 -8.01
N LEU A 92 5.92 -3.31 -7.46
CA LEU A 92 6.65 -4.55 -7.30
C LEU A 92 6.96 -5.19 -8.66
N GLU A 93 5.99 -5.23 -9.57
CA GLU A 93 6.16 -5.75 -10.93
C GLU A 93 7.25 -4.96 -11.68
N ALA A 94 7.23 -3.62 -11.62
CA ALA A 94 8.26 -2.78 -12.21
C ALA A 94 9.65 -2.97 -11.56
N LEU A 95 9.71 -3.31 -10.26
CA LEU A 95 10.99 -3.64 -9.61
C LEU A 95 11.52 -5.00 -10.06
N LEU A 96 10.62 -5.95 -10.31
CA LEU A 96 10.94 -7.32 -10.70
C LEU A 96 10.99 -7.51 -12.22
N GLU A 97 10.87 -6.44 -13.00
CA GLU A 97 10.87 -6.49 -14.46
C GLU A 97 12.28 -6.87 -14.96
N GLY A 98 12.39 -8.10 -15.46
CA GLY A 98 13.60 -8.70 -16.03
C GLY A 98 13.23 -9.83 -16.98
N PRO A 99 14.14 -10.26 -17.88
CA PRO A 99 13.82 -11.32 -18.83
C PRO A 99 13.66 -12.68 -18.13
N GLY A 100 12.40 -13.12 -17.96
CA GLY A 100 12.06 -14.51 -17.66
C GLY A 100 12.68 -15.08 -16.37
N ASP A 101 13.45 -16.17 -16.51
CA ASP A 101 14.05 -16.97 -15.42
C ASP A 101 15.39 -16.40 -14.91
N GLU A 102 15.82 -15.22 -15.40
CA GLU A 102 17.02 -14.56 -14.89
C GLU A 102 16.72 -13.83 -13.57
N PRO A 103 17.57 -13.97 -12.54
CA PRO A 103 17.35 -13.29 -11.27
C PRO A 103 17.45 -11.77 -11.43
N VAL A 104 16.52 -11.05 -10.83
CA VAL A 104 16.66 -9.59 -10.69
C VAL A 104 17.74 -9.29 -9.67
N HIS A 105 18.81 -8.65 -10.13
CA HIS A 105 19.93 -8.32 -9.26
C HIS A 105 19.71 -6.97 -8.59
N LEU A 106 19.65 -7.04 -7.26
CA LEU A 106 19.42 -5.90 -6.39
C LEU A 106 20.59 -5.80 -5.39
N LEU A 107 21.07 -4.59 -5.15
CA LEU A 107 21.92 -4.28 -4.01
C LEU A 107 21.03 -4.09 -2.80
N ALA A 108 21.27 -4.84 -1.72
CA ALA A 108 20.49 -4.77 -0.50
C ALA A 108 21.27 -4.13 0.65
N GLU A 109 20.60 -3.24 1.38
CA GLU A 109 21.00 -2.71 2.67
C GLU A 109 20.04 -3.23 3.75
N TYR A 110 20.55 -3.73 4.86
CA TYR A 110 19.72 -4.16 5.98
C TYR A 110 19.02 -2.96 6.63
N VAL A 111 17.71 -3.06 6.90
CA VAL A 111 16.92 -2.03 7.60
C VAL A 111 16.49 -2.51 8.97
N THR A 112 15.76 -3.63 9.03
CA THR A 112 15.26 -4.22 10.27
C THR A 112 14.85 -5.68 10.03
N TYR A 113 14.50 -6.40 11.09
CA TYR A 113 13.75 -7.65 10.98
C TYR A 113 12.47 -7.55 11.82
N GLY A 114 11.41 -8.20 11.33
CA GLY A 114 10.19 -8.43 12.06
C GLY A 114 10.22 -9.80 12.73
N THR A 115 9.67 -9.86 13.94
CA THR A 115 9.35 -11.13 14.59
C THR A 115 7.84 -11.19 14.77
N ALA A 116 7.21 -12.26 14.30
CA ALA A 116 5.83 -12.59 14.67
C ALA A 116 5.90 -13.60 15.84
N PRO A 117 5.62 -13.20 17.09
CA PRO A 117 5.73 -14.10 18.25
C PRO A 117 4.91 -15.37 18.04
N GLY A 118 5.53 -16.53 18.27
CA GLY A 118 4.90 -17.85 18.04
C GLY A 118 5.09 -18.42 16.62
N TYR A 119 5.62 -17.63 15.68
CA TYR A 119 6.00 -18.10 14.35
C TYR A 119 7.52 -18.30 14.25
N ARG A 120 7.93 -19.22 13.38
CA ARG A 120 9.37 -19.50 13.10
C ARG A 120 9.87 -18.83 11.81
N ASP A 121 8.97 -18.22 11.05
CA ASP A 121 9.32 -17.41 9.89
C ASP A 121 9.98 -16.10 10.34
N VAL A 122 10.93 -15.61 9.56
CA VAL A 122 11.62 -14.34 9.81
C VAL A 122 11.32 -13.40 8.66
N ASP A 123 10.81 -12.21 8.98
CA ASP A 123 10.65 -11.14 7.99
C ASP A 123 11.89 -10.24 8.03
N VAL A 124 12.69 -10.25 6.96
CA VAL A 124 13.86 -9.36 6.83
C VAL A 124 13.50 -8.18 5.94
N HIS A 125 13.64 -6.97 6.46
CA HIS A 125 13.36 -5.74 5.74
C HIS A 125 14.67 -5.16 5.23
N LEU A 126 14.75 -4.99 3.92
CA LEU A 126 15.92 -4.52 3.20
C LEU A 126 15.55 -3.24 2.43
N ARG A 127 16.50 -2.33 2.28
CA ARG A 127 16.44 -1.28 1.27
C ARG A 127 17.20 -1.78 0.05
N VAL A 128 16.55 -1.83 -1.10
CA VAL A 128 17.10 -2.41 -2.32
C VAL A 128 17.21 -1.39 -3.45
N THR A 129 18.29 -1.49 -4.22
CA THR A 129 18.54 -0.68 -5.43
C THR A 129 18.91 -1.60 -6.59
N PRO A 130 18.31 -1.48 -7.79
CA PRO A 130 18.68 -2.29 -8.96
C PRO A 130 20.15 -2.14 -9.36
N LEU A 131 20.83 -3.26 -9.64
CA LEU A 131 22.26 -3.28 -9.99
C LEU A 131 22.55 -3.08 -11.50
N TYR A 132 21.56 -3.24 -12.39
CA TYR A 132 21.78 -3.24 -13.85
C TYR A 132 21.11 -2.11 -14.64
N LEU A 133 20.35 -1.24 -13.98
CA LEU A 133 19.79 -0.09 -14.66
C LEU A 133 20.75 1.08 -14.50
N LYS A 134 21.26 1.63 -15.61
CA LYS A 134 21.91 2.96 -15.66
C LYS A 134 20.97 4.11 -15.26
N ILE A 135 19.75 3.77 -14.84
CA ILE A 135 18.76 4.68 -14.30
C ILE A 135 19.07 4.78 -12.81
N GLN A 136 19.24 6.00 -12.30
CA GLN A 136 19.20 6.26 -10.86
C GLN A 136 17.80 5.88 -10.35
N ALA A 137 17.60 4.60 -10.06
CA ALA A 137 16.38 4.11 -9.46
C ALA A 137 16.41 4.47 -7.98
N GLU A 138 15.33 5.07 -7.50
CA GLU A 138 15.20 5.37 -6.08
C GLU A 138 15.20 4.07 -5.25
N PRO A 139 15.95 4.02 -4.13
CA PRO A 139 15.97 2.85 -3.27
C PRO A 139 14.57 2.51 -2.73
N ARG A 140 14.21 1.24 -2.72
CA ARG A 140 12.89 0.76 -2.25
C ARG A 140 13.00 -0.12 -1.02
N LYS A 141 11.99 -0.16 -0.16
CA LYS A 141 11.93 -1.13 0.94
C LYS A 141 11.32 -2.44 0.43
N LEU A 142 12.03 -3.55 0.63
CA LEU A 142 11.60 -4.90 0.33
C LEU A 142 11.55 -5.71 1.63
N ALA A 143 10.45 -6.42 1.87
CA ALA A 143 10.35 -7.38 2.98
C ALA A 143 10.41 -8.79 2.42
N LEU A 144 11.38 -9.58 2.87
CA LEU A 144 11.54 -10.98 2.51
C LEU A 144 11.15 -11.85 3.69
N ARG A 145 10.14 -12.70 3.49
CA ARG A 145 9.77 -13.73 4.46
C ARG A 145 10.61 -14.98 4.22
N ILE A 146 11.41 -15.35 5.21
CA ILE A 146 12.25 -16.54 5.18
C ILE A 146 11.61 -17.62 6.03
N ARG A 147 11.35 -18.78 5.42
CA ARG A 147 10.80 -19.96 6.10
C ARG A 147 11.85 -20.63 6.98
N PRO A 148 11.45 -21.28 8.08
CA PRO A 148 12.38 -21.99 8.96
C PRO A 148 13.16 -23.10 8.27
N ASP A 149 12.58 -23.75 7.26
CA ASP A 149 13.23 -24.85 6.54
C ASP A 149 14.32 -24.35 5.56
N ASP A 150 14.16 -23.12 5.06
CA ASP A 150 15.10 -22.49 4.12
C ASP A 150 16.16 -21.64 4.83
N ALA A 151 15.86 -21.13 6.03
CA ALA A 151 16.75 -20.26 6.80
C ALA A 151 18.15 -20.86 7.01
N PRO A 152 18.33 -22.14 7.39
CA PRO A 152 19.66 -22.72 7.57
C PRO A 152 20.51 -22.67 6.30
N ARG A 153 19.90 -22.91 5.13
CA ARG A 153 20.59 -22.88 3.84
C ARG A 153 21.02 -21.47 3.47
N ILE A 154 20.15 -20.48 3.69
CA ILE A 154 20.48 -19.06 3.44
C ILE A 154 21.65 -18.61 4.33
N VAL A 155 21.60 -18.93 5.62
CA VAL A 155 22.68 -18.59 6.58
C VAL A 155 23.99 -19.30 6.23
N ASP A 156 23.94 -20.57 5.84
CA ASP A 156 25.12 -21.33 5.41
C ASP A 156 25.76 -20.72 4.16
N CYS A 157 24.96 -20.36 3.15
CA CYS A 157 25.45 -19.67 1.94
C CYS A 157 26.16 -18.36 2.27
N ILE A 158 25.55 -17.49 3.09
CA ILE A 158 26.16 -16.22 3.52
C ILE A 158 27.47 -16.50 4.28
N SER A 159 27.45 -17.43 5.22
CA SER A 159 28.60 -17.78 6.06
C SER A 159 29.77 -18.30 5.24
N ARG A 160 29.52 -19.18 4.26
CA ARG A 160 30.56 -19.75 3.40
C ARG A 160 31.21 -18.71 2.50
N VAL A 161 30.43 -17.81 1.90
CA VAL A 161 30.97 -16.73 1.04
C VAL A 161 31.92 -15.85 1.85
N HIS A 162 31.52 -15.44 3.05
CA HIS A 162 32.38 -14.64 3.92
C HIS A 162 33.58 -15.43 4.45
N ALA A 163 33.41 -16.71 4.81
CA ALA A 163 34.53 -17.54 5.26
C ALA A 163 35.59 -17.69 4.17
N PHE A 164 35.16 -17.86 2.93
CA PHE A 164 36.05 -17.88 1.78
C PHE A 164 36.77 -16.55 1.57
N ALA A 165 36.06 -15.42 1.69
CA ALA A 165 36.67 -14.09 1.55
C ALA A 165 37.71 -13.78 2.65
N TRP A 166 37.56 -14.37 3.83
CA TRP A 166 38.45 -14.20 4.99
C TRP A 166 39.36 -15.41 5.25
N ARG A 167 39.63 -16.23 4.22
CA ARG A 167 40.42 -17.46 4.36
C ARG A 167 41.92 -17.23 4.56
N ASP A 168 42.42 -16.04 4.18
CA ASP A 168 43.83 -15.67 4.28
C ASP A 168 44.00 -14.34 5.05
N GLU A 169 45.25 -14.00 5.36
CA GLU A 169 45.58 -12.76 6.10
C GLU A 169 45.26 -11.48 5.32
N ARG A 170 45.17 -11.58 3.98
CA ARG A 170 44.83 -10.46 3.10
C ARG A 170 43.35 -10.09 3.28
N GLY A 171 42.47 -11.08 3.36
CA GLY A 171 41.03 -10.89 3.51
C GLY A 171 40.35 -10.45 2.21
N PRO A 172 39.11 -9.91 2.28
CA PRO A 172 38.33 -9.57 1.10
C PRO A 172 38.99 -8.49 0.24
N ILE A 173 38.65 -8.47 -1.06
CA ILE A 173 39.22 -7.51 -2.04
C ILE A 173 38.86 -6.06 -1.67
N ASP A 174 37.68 -5.86 -1.09
CA ASP A 174 37.12 -4.58 -0.67
C ASP A 174 37.36 -4.28 0.83
N ARG A 175 38.27 -5.02 1.48
CA ARG A 175 38.64 -4.82 2.89
C ARG A 175 39.08 -3.38 3.16
N ARG A 176 38.48 -2.75 4.18
CA ARG A 176 38.86 -1.42 4.64
C ARG A 176 40.07 -1.48 5.57
N GLU A 177 40.81 -0.38 5.67
CA GLU A 177 41.94 -0.27 6.61
C GLU A 177 41.46 -0.51 8.05
N GLY A 178 42.15 -1.40 8.77
CA GLY A 178 41.80 -1.79 10.14
C GLY A 178 40.58 -2.73 10.25
N GLU A 179 39.94 -3.11 9.14
CA GLU A 179 38.84 -4.08 9.17
C GLU A 179 39.38 -5.47 9.54
N VAL A 180 38.71 -6.09 10.51
CA VAL A 180 39.02 -7.43 11.00
C VAL A 180 37.89 -8.39 10.64
N ARG A 181 38.26 -9.67 10.54
CA ARG A 181 37.32 -10.75 10.29
C ARG A 181 36.17 -10.73 11.31
N PRO A 182 34.90 -10.75 10.87
CA PRO A 182 33.76 -10.77 11.78
C PRO A 182 33.67 -12.10 12.56
N GLY A 183 33.26 -12.04 13.83
CA GLY A 183 33.20 -13.21 14.72
C GLY A 183 32.16 -14.28 14.36
N TRP A 184 31.17 -13.95 13.53
CA TRP A 184 30.19 -14.91 13.03
C TRP A 184 30.69 -15.73 11.83
N VAL A 185 31.82 -15.32 11.21
CA VAL A 185 32.38 -15.98 10.03
C VAL A 185 33.19 -17.21 10.47
N PRO A 186 32.80 -18.44 10.09
CA PRO A 186 33.38 -19.68 10.62
C PRO A 186 34.82 -19.91 10.14
N GLN A 187 35.73 -20.26 11.05
CA GLN A 187 37.11 -20.62 10.70
C GLN A 187 37.10 -21.96 9.98
N HIS A 188 37.54 -21.98 8.73
CA HIS A 188 37.92 -23.23 8.09
C HIS A 188 39.36 -23.50 8.51
N GLU A 189 39.54 -24.47 9.41
CA GLU A 189 40.84 -25.10 9.69
C GLU A 189 41.30 -25.92 8.47
#